data_AF-A0A933G8H2-F1
#
_entry.id   AF-A0A933G8H2-F1
#
_cell.length_a   1.000
_cell.length_b   1.000
_cell.length_c   1.000
_cell.angle_alpha   90.00
_cell.angle_beta   90.00
_cell.angle_gamma   90.00
#
_symmetry.space_group_name_H-M   'P 1'
#
loop_
_entity.id
_entity.type
_entity.pdbx_description
1 polymer ?
#
loop_
_entity_poly.entity_id
_entity_poly.type
_entity_poly.pdbx_seq_one_letter_code
_entity_poly.pdbx_strand_id
1 'polypeptide(L)'
;GLDSFVLAQLNKAYADAKATGDAKADTEWQPRLAKSLPKQPSPTRWIDWSNMIALAAVGAGLMLGLFTRLSALGGIGLLMMYYWAMPSLPWLPEAGPTEGHYLFINKNVIEALALAMIATSRVGRWGGLDGLLFRRRRIEAASR
;
A
#
# COMPACT_ATOMS: atom_id res chain seq x y z
N GLY A 1 -20.79 15.63 10.21
CA GLY A 1 -19.66 16.27 10.90
C GLY A 1 -20.19 16.89 12.16
N LEU A 2 -19.39 16.97 13.21
CA LEU A 2 -19.78 17.81 14.35
C LEU A 2 -20.01 19.24 13.88
N ASP A 3 -20.94 19.92 14.53
CA ASP A 3 -21.20 21.34 14.35
C ASP A 3 -19.90 22.15 14.56
N SER A 4 -19.75 23.24 13.79
CA SER A 4 -18.59 24.13 13.86
C SER A 4 -18.31 24.65 15.27
N PHE A 5 -19.36 24.72 16.09
CA PHE A 5 -19.30 25.14 17.48
C PHE A 5 -18.60 24.10 18.37
N VAL A 6 -18.93 22.81 18.28
CA VAL A 6 -18.21 21.77 19.04
C VAL A 6 -16.75 21.64 18.58
N LEU A 7 -16.47 21.83 17.29
CA LEU A 7 -15.08 21.89 16.79
C LEU A 7 -14.29 23.06 17.37
N ALA A 8 -14.91 24.24 17.46
CA ALA A 8 -14.30 25.40 18.07
C ALA A 8 -14.01 25.18 19.57
N GLN A 9 -14.94 24.53 20.29
CA GLN A 9 -14.74 24.16 21.69
C GLN A 9 -13.59 23.16 21.87
N LEU A 10 -13.55 22.11 21.04
CA LEU A 10 -12.46 21.12 21.09
C LEU A 10 -11.11 21.77 20.79
N ASN A 11 -11.05 22.69 19.81
CA ASN A 11 -9.80 23.36 19.43
C ASN A 11 -9.30 24.25 20.57
N LYS A 12 -10.23 24.95 21.23
CA LYS A 12 -9.92 25.76 22.41
C LYS A 12 -9.43 24.90 23.57
N ALA A 13 -10.11 23.80 23.90
CA ALA A 13 -9.70 22.88 24.97
C ALA A 13 -8.31 22.28 24.74
N TYR A 14 -7.96 21.94 23.50
CA TYR A 14 -6.60 21.50 23.14
C TYR A 14 -5.57 22.61 23.30
N ALA A 15 -5.86 23.83 22.84
CA ALA A 15 -4.94 24.96 22.97
C ALA A 15 -4.66 25.28 24.45
N ASP A 16 -5.69 25.23 25.30
CA ASP A 16 -5.56 25.45 26.74
C ASP A 16 -4.75 24.33 27.41
N ALA A 17 -5.01 23.07 27.07
CA ALA A 17 -4.24 21.93 27.60
C ALA A 17 -2.76 21.98 27.19
N LYS A 18 -2.48 22.38 25.94
CA LYS A 18 -1.12 22.54 25.42
C LYS A 18 -0.38 23.72 26.05
N ALA A 19 -1.06 24.84 26.26
CA ALA A 19 -0.50 26.01 26.94
C ALA A 19 -0.15 25.71 28.41
N THR A 20 -0.90 24.81 29.05
CA THR A 20 -0.68 24.38 30.43
C THR A 20 0.42 23.31 30.56
N GLY A 21 0.93 22.77 29.44
CA GLY A 21 1.93 21.70 29.44
C GLY A 21 1.38 20.34 29.89
N ASP A 22 0.06 20.15 29.81
CA ASP A 22 -0.60 18.93 30.25
C ASP A 22 -0.33 17.79 29.25
N ALA A 23 0.18 16.65 29.74
CA ALA A 23 0.51 15.48 28.92
C ALA A 23 -0.70 14.94 28.12
N LYS A 24 -1.92 15.21 28.59
CA LYS A 24 -3.17 14.81 27.93
C LYS A 24 -3.44 15.57 26.62
N ALA A 25 -2.79 16.70 26.38
CA ALA A 25 -2.97 17.50 25.16
C ALA A 25 -2.71 16.64 23.90
N ASP A 26 -1.56 15.98 23.85
CA ASP A 26 -1.15 15.20 22.69
C ASP A 26 -1.71 13.78 22.71
N THR A 27 -1.88 13.17 23.91
CA THR A 27 -2.36 11.78 24.03
C THR A 27 -3.88 11.64 23.87
N GLU A 28 -4.67 12.60 24.34
CA GLU A 28 -6.14 12.51 24.37
C GLU A 28 -6.83 13.54 23.49
N TRP A 29 -6.45 14.82 23.60
CA TRP A 29 -7.18 15.90 22.94
C TRP A 29 -6.90 15.98 21.44
N GLN A 30 -5.64 15.79 21.04
CA GLN A 30 -5.22 15.80 19.63
C GLN A 30 -5.92 14.73 18.77
N PRO A 31 -6.01 13.44 19.17
CA PRO A 31 -6.72 12.43 18.38
C PRO A 31 -8.25 12.67 18.33
N ARG A 32 -8.85 13.19 19.40
CA ARG A 32 -10.28 13.54 19.43
C ARG A 32 -10.61 14.68 18.45
N LEU A 33 -9.73 15.68 18.38
CA LEU A 33 -9.80 16.75 17.38
C LEU A 33 -9.68 16.20 15.97
N ALA A 34 -8.64 15.41 15.70
CA ALA A 34 -8.39 14.82 14.38
C ALA A 34 -9.58 13.98 13.89
N LYS A 35 -10.19 13.18 14.76
CA LYS A 35 -11.37 12.37 14.44
C LYS A 35 -12.63 13.21 14.18
N SER A 36 -12.72 14.39 14.80
CA SER A 36 -13.90 15.26 14.73
C SER A 36 -13.90 16.14 13.48
N LEU A 37 -12.73 16.36 12.87
CA LEU A 37 -12.61 17.19 11.67
C LEU A 37 -13.52 16.66 10.55
N PRO A 38 -14.26 17.53 9.86
CA PRO A 38 -15.07 17.13 8.72
C PRO A 38 -14.13 16.53 7.67
N LYS A 39 -14.43 15.29 7.25
CA LYS A 39 -13.67 14.61 6.20
C LYS A 39 -13.80 15.40 4.91
N GLN A 40 -12.78 16.19 4.59
CA GLN A 40 -12.75 16.96 3.36
C GLN A 40 -12.74 15.98 2.17
N PRO A 41 -13.44 16.26 1.07
CA PRO A 41 -13.36 15.44 -0.13
C PRO A 41 -11.90 15.43 -0.62
N SER A 42 -11.20 14.32 -0.39
CA SER A 42 -9.80 14.20 -0.78
C SER A 42 -9.70 13.99 -2.30
N PRO A 43 -8.88 14.78 -3.01
CA PRO A 43 -8.61 14.57 -4.43
C PRO A 43 -8.01 13.19 -4.75
N THR A 44 -7.53 12.48 -3.73
CA THR A 44 -6.88 11.17 -3.83
C THR A 44 -7.86 10.01 -4.05
N ARG A 45 -9.17 10.22 -3.93
CA ARG A 45 -10.16 9.12 -3.95
C ARG A 45 -10.04 8.21 -5.19
N TRP A 46 -9.77 8.79 -6.35
CA TRP A 46 -9.57 8.03 -7.58
C TRP A 46 -8.27 7.22 -7.55
N ILE A 47 -7.19 7.81 -7.04
CA ILE A 47 -5.88 7.16 -6.88
C ILE A 47 -6.00 5.98 -5.90
N ASP A 48 -6.69 6.17 -4.78
CA ASP A 48 -6.91 5.14 -3.76
C ASP A 48 -7.66 3.94 -4.35
N TRP A 49 -8.71 4.21 -5.13
CA TRP A 49 -9.49 3.17 -5.81
C TRP A 49 -8.69 2.44 -6.89
N SER A 50 -7.93 3.17 -7.71
CA SER A 50 -7.05 2.59 -8.73
C SER A 50 -5.96 1.71 -8.11
N ASN A 51 -5.31 2.15 -7.04
CA ASN A 51 -4.30 1.36 -6.32
C ASN A 51 -4.89 0.07 -5.75
N MET A 52 -6.08 0.15 -5.15
CA MET A 52 -6.77 -1.03 -4.61
C MET A 52 -7.00 -2.08 -5.70
N ILE A 53 -7.53 -1.67 -6.84
CA ILE A 53 -7.79 -2.59 -7.96
C ILE A 53 -6.49 -3.12 -8.55
N ALA A 54 -5.48 -2.27 -8.73
CA ALA A 54 -4.22 -2.67 -9.33
C ALA A 54 -3.48 -3.71 -8.46
N LEU A 55 -3.40 -3.49 -7.15
CA LEU A 55 -2.83 -4.44 -6.20
C LEU A 55 -3.61 -5.76 -6.18
N ALA A 56 -4.94 -5.69 -6.13
CA ALA A 56 -5.79 -6.87 -6.13
C ALA A 56 -5.64 -7.68 -7.43
N ALA A 57 -5.60 -7.02 -8.58
CA ALA A 57 -5.44 -7.65 -9.88
C ALA A 57 -4.06 -8.32 -10.04
N VAL A 58 -2.99 -7.65 -9.60
CA VAL A 58 -1.63 -8.21 -9.60
C VAL A 58 -1.55 -9.43 -8.69
N GLY A 59 -2.07 -9.32 -7.46
CA GLY A 59 -2.10 -10.43 -6.50
C GLY A 59 -2.89 -11.63 -7.03
N ALA A 60 -4.09 -11.39 -7.59
CA ALA A 60 -4.89 -12.43 -8.22
C ALA A 60 -4.18 -13.08 -9.41
N GLY A 61 -3.52 -12.29 -10.27
CA GLY A 61 -2.74 -12.81 -11.40
C GLY A 61 -1.58 -13.71 -10.97
N LEU A 62 -0.90 -13.35 -9.86
CA LEU A 62 0.15 -14.19 -9.26
C LEU A 62 -0.41 -15.46 -8.63
N MET A 63 -1.52 -15.38 -7.88
CA MET A 63 -2.16 -16.55 -7.26
C MET A 63 -2.70 -17.55 -8.28
N LEU A 64 -3.34 -17.06 -9.34
CA LEU A 64 -3.85 -17.90 -10.44
C LEU A 64 -2.73 -18.41 -11.35
N GLY A 65 -1.54 -17.79 -11.29
CA GLY A 65 -0.43 -18.09 -12.19
C GLY A 65 -0.74 -17.76 -13.66
N LEU A 66 -1.56 -16.73 -13.89
CA LEU A 66 -1.89 -16.21 -15.21
C LEU A 66 -0.92 -15.06 -15.56
N PHE A 67 -0.26 -15.13 -16.72
CA PHE A 67 0.76 -14.16 -17.14
C PHE A 67 1.75 -13.83 -16.02
N THR A 68 2.30 -14.85 -15.33
CA THR A 68 3.03 -14.68 -14.05
C THR A 68 4.15 -13.63 -14.13
N ARG A 69 4.83 -13.53 -15.28
CA ARG A 69 5.86 -12.53 -15.52
C ARG A 69 5.32 -11.10 -15.62
N LEU A 70 4.20 -10.92 -16.31
CA LEU A 70 3.58 -9.60 -16.47
C LEU A 70 3.01 -9.12 -15.13
N SER A 71 2.35 -10.02 -14.39
CA SER A 71 1.84 -9.74 -13.04
C SER A 71 2.97 -9.39 -12.07
N ALA A 72 4.08 -10.14 -12.09
CA ALA A 72 5.26 -9.82 -11.27
C ALA A 72 5.88 -8.47 -11.63
N LEU A 73 6.06 -8.16 -12.92
CA LEU A 73 6.58 -6.87 -13.38
C LEU A 73 5.65 -5.70 -12.99
N GLY A 74 4.34 -5.89 -13.08
CA GLY A 74 3.35 -4.91 -12.65
C GLY A 74 3.42 -4.64 -11.14
N GLY A 75 3.55 -5.70 -10.33
CA GLY A 75 3.74 -5.56 -8.89
C GLY A 75 5.04 -4.86 -8.51
N ILE A 76 6.15 -5.17 -9.18
CA ILE A 76 7.43 -4.44 -9.00
C ILE A 76 7.23 -2.97 -9.32
N GLY A 77 6.61 -2.64 -10.46
CA GLY A 77 6.36 -1.25 -10.85
C GLY A 77 5.56 -0.47 -9.81
N LEU A 78 4.46 -1.04 -9.31
CA LEU A 78 3.62 -0.44 -8.26
C LEU A 78 4.40 -0.21 -6.95
N LEU A 79 5.13 -1.22 -6.48
CA LEU A 79 5.90 -1.12 -5.23
C LEU A 79 7.05 -0.12 -5.32
N MET A 80 7.73 -0.07 -6.47
CA MET A 80 8.78 0.92 -6.72
C MET A 80 8.21 2.34 -6.80
N MET A 81 7.01 2.51 -7.38
CA MET A 81 6.32 3.80 -7.36
C MET A 81 6.02 4.26 -5.93
N TYR A 82 5.60 3.34 -5.05
CA TYR A 82 5.36 3.66 -3.63
C TYR A 82 6.64 4.01 -2.88
N TYR A 83 7.73 3.27 -3.13
CA TYR A 83 9.04 3.60 -2.56
C TYR A 83 9.54 4.97 -3.02
N TRP A 84 9.33 5.33 -4.28
CA TRP A 84 9.75 6.63 -4.81
C TRP A 84 8.89 7.78 -4.28
N ALA A 85 7.59 7.57 -4.14
CA ALA A 85 6.68 8.59 -3.62
C ALA A 85 7.02 8.99 -2.18
N MET A 86 7.50 8.04 -1.36
CA MET A 86 7.92 8.29 0.01
C MET A 86 9.09 7.36 0.39
N PRO A 87 10.34 7.76 0.10
CA PRO A 87 11.51 6.94 0.39
C PRO A 87 11.79 6.94 1.90
N SER A 88 12.13 5.76 2.44
CA SER A 88 12.58 5.61 3.82
C SER A 88 14.00 6.16 3.96
N LEU A 89 14.11 7.41 4.37
CA LEU A 89 15.37 8.12 4.58
C LEU A 89 15.51 8.45 6.07
N PRO A 90 16.71 8.30 6.67
CA PRO A 90 16.88 8.40 8.12
C PRO A 90 16.69 9.82 8.67
N TRP A 91 16.63 10.83 7.81
CA TRP A 91 16.35 12.22 8.18
C TRP A 91 14.91 12.67 7.91
N LEU A 92 14.09 11.83 7.26
CA LEU A 92 12.66 12.10 7.07
C LEU A 92 11.86 11.60 8.28
N PRO A 93 10.72 12.22 8.60
CA PRO A 93 9.79 11.69 9.59
C PRO A 93 9.39 10.26 9.22
N GLU A 94 9.29 9.38 10.21
CA GLU A 94 8.92 7.98 9.97
C GLU A 94 7.54 7.86 9.32
N ALA A 95 7.39 6.85 8.47
CA ALA A 95 6.18 6.55 7.73
C ALA A 95 5.10 5.94 8.64
N GLY A 96 4.63 6.70 9.63
CA GLY A 96 3.54 6.32 10.52
C GLY A 96 3.82 5.13 11.45
N PRO A 97 2.89 4.82 12.36
CA PRO A 97 3.11 3.84 13.44
C PRO A 97 3.26 2.38 12.99
N THR A 98 2.93 2.07 11.73
CA THR A 98 2.77 0.70 11.21
C THR A 98 4.01 0.19 10.47
N GLU A 99 5.00 1.05 10.26
CA GLU A 99 6.16 0.82 9.44
C GLU A 99 7.38 1.12 10.33
N GLY A 100 8.00 0.10 10.94
CA GLY A 100 9.08 0.29 11.94
C GLY A 100 10.32 1.04 11.43
N HIS A 101 11.36 1.17 12.26
CA HIS A 101 12.58 1.91 11.92
C HIS A 101 13.31 1.35 10.67
N TYR A 102 13.17 2.03 9.51
CA TYR A 102 13.86 1.69 8.26
C TYR A 102 14.95 2.72 7.94
N LEU A 103 16.20 2.27 7.76
CA LEU A 103 17.30 3.16 7.38
C LEU A 103 17.27 3.52 5.89
N PHE A 104 17.05 2.55 5.00
CA PHE A 104 17.05 2.75 3.55
C PHE A 104 16.12 1.80 2.79
N ILE A 105 15.90 0.60 3.34
CA ILE A 105 15.13 -0.48 2.71
C ILE A 105 13.85 -0.67 3.52
N ASN A 106 12.69 -0.41 2.89
CA ASN A 106 11.38 -0.69 3.46
C ASN A 106 10.82 -2.03 2.96
N LYS A 107 9.64 -2.42 3.46
CA LYS A 107 8.94 -3.64 3.02
C LYS A 107 8.68 -3.67 1.51
N ASN A 108 8.36 -2.53 0.89
CA ASN A 108 8.02 -2.45 -0.54
C ASN A 108 9.21 -2.87 -1.40
N VAL A 109 10.44 -2.49 -1.02
CA VAL A 109 11.67 -2.92 -1.70
C VAL A 109 11.88 -4.43 -1.55
N ILE A 110 11.65 -4.97 -0.36
CA ILE A 110 11.80 -6.41 -0.10
C ILE A 110 10.77 -7.22 -0.91
N GLU A 111 9.53 -6.76 -0.97
CA GLU A 111 8.47 -7.35 -1.78
C GLU A 111 8.79 -7.25 -3.29
N ALA A 112 9.31 -6.12 -3.76
CA ALA A 112 9.75 -5.96 -5.14
C ALA A 112 10.90 -6.91 -5.51
N LEU A 113 11.85 -7.13 -4.60
CA LEU A 113 12.91 -8.14 -4.78
C LEU A 113 12.35 -9.56 -4.84
N ALA A 114 11.38 -9.89 -4.00
CA ALA A 114 10.69 -11.18 -4.04
C ALA A 114 9.94 -11.37 -5.38
N LEU A 115 9.24 -10.34 -5.87
CA LEU A 115 8.61 -10.38 -7.18
C LEU A 115 9.62 -10.46 -8.33
N ALA A 116 10.78 -9.82 -8.22
CA ALA A 116 11.86 -9.93 -9.22
C ALA A 116 12.41 -11.36 -9.28
N MET A 117 12.56 -12.03 -8.13
CA MET A 117 12.87 -13.46 -8.09
C MET A 117 11.77 -14.29 -8.77
N ILE A 118 10.48 -14.01 -8.55
CA ILE A 118 9.37 -14.69 -9.23
C ILE A 118 9.37 -14.44 -10.74
N ALA A 119 9.66 -13.21 -11.17
CA ALA A 119 9.69 -12.83 -12.59
C ALA A 119 10.84 -13.52 -13.35
N THR A 120 12.00 -13.63 -12.72
CA THR A 120 13.20 -14.28 -13.29
C THR A 120 13.11 -15.80 -13.23
N SER A 121 12.54 -16.34 -12.17
CA SER A 121 12.29 -17.77 -12.04
C SER A 121 11.18 -18.23 -12.99
N ARG A 122 11.32 -19.44 -13.56
CA ARG A 122 10.38 -19.96 -14.57
C ARG A 122 9.10 -20.56 -13.95
N VAL A 123 8.74 -20.14 -12.74
CA VAL A 123 7.71 -20.76 -11.88
C VAL A 123 6.34 -20.79 -12.56
N GLY A 124 5.98 -19.74 -13.31
CA GLY A 124 4.71 -19.68 -14.05
C GLY A 124 4.50 -20.81 -15.06
N ARG A 125 5.57 -21.42 -15.60
CA ARG A 125 5.48 -22.56 -16.53
C ARG A 125 5.29 -23.92 -15.84
N TRP A 126 5.69 -24.03 -14.58
CA TRP A 126 5.63 -25.28 -13.83
C TRP A 126 4.40 -25.37 -12.93
N GLY A 127 3.97 -24.26 -12.33
CA GLY A 127 2.88 -24.23 -11.36
C GLY A 127 1.68 -23.35 -11.72
N GLY A 128 1.75 -22.53 -12.77
CA GLY A 128 0.68 -21.59 -13.14
C GLY A 128 -0.29 -22.12 -14.19
N LEU A 129 -1.48 -21.50 -14.28
CA LEU A 129 -2.44 -21.75 -15.37
C LEU A 129 -1.80 -21.59 -16.76
N ASP A 130 -0.83 -20.68 -16.89
CA ASP A 130 -0.03 -20.51 -18.12
C ASP A 130 0.59 -21.85 -18.57
N GLY A 131 1.21 -22.61 -17.65
CA GLY A 131 1.82 -23.90 -17.95
C GLY A 131 0.81 -24.96 -18.43
N LEU A 132 -0.41 -24.96 -17.86
CA LEU A 132 -1.46 -25.92 -18.23
C LEU A 132 -2.02 -25.65 -19.63
N LEU A 133 -2.23 -24.38 -19.99
CA LEU A 133 -2.69 -23.97 -21.32
C LEU A 133 -1.69 -24.32 -22.42
N PHE A 134 -0.40 -24.07 -22.20
CA PHE A 134 0.65 -24.45 -23.17
C PHE A 134 0.81 -25.97 -23.30
N ARG A 135 0.60 -26.75 -22.23
CA ARG A 135 0.64 -28.21 -22.29
C ARG A 135 -0.52 -28.79 -23.09
N ARG A 136 -1.74 -28.28 -22.91
CA ARG A 136 -2.93 -28.74 -23.66
C ARG A 136 -2.79 -28.55 -25.17
N ARG A 137 -2.33 -27.37 -25.61
CA ARG A 137 -2.11 -27.09 -27.04
C ARG A 137 -1.06 -27.99 -27.69
N ARG A 138 -0.03 -28.42 -26.94
CA ARG A 138 0.98 -29.35 -27.46
C ARG A 138 0.44 -30.77 -27.65
N ILE A 139 -0.50 -31.20 -26.81
CA ILE A 139 -1.13 -32.52 -26.93
C ILE A 139 -2.07 -32.55 -28.13
N GLU A 140 -2.91 -31.53 -28.30
CA GLU A 140 -3.82 -31.42 -29.45
C GLU A 140 -3.09 -31.34 -30.80
N ALA A 141 -1.91 -30.72 -30.83
CA ALA A 141 -1.09 -30.65 -32.03
C ALA A 141 -0.35 -31.96 -32.34
N ALA A 142 -0.15 -32.83 -31.35
CA ALA A 142 0.50 -34.14 -31.53
C ALA A 142 -0.49 -35.27 -31.85
N SER A 143 -1.80 -35.04 -31.64
CA SER A 143 -2.88 -35.97 -31.96
C SER A 143 -3.51 -35.74 -33.35
N ARG A 144 -2.90 -34.90 -34.19
CA ARG A 144 -3.26 -34.64 -35.59
C ARG A 144 -2.12 -35.10 -36.48
#